data_AF-A0A0U9HW33-F1
#
_entry.id   AF-A0A0U9HW33-F1
#
_cell.length_a   1.000
_cell.length_b   1.000
_cell.length_c   1.000
_cell.angle_alpha   90.00
_cell.angle_beta   90.00
_cell.angle_gamma   90.00
#
_symmetry.space_group_name_H-M   'P 1'
#
loop_
_entity.id
_entity.type
_entity.pdbx_description
1 polymer ?
#
loop_
_entity_poly.entity_id
_entity_poly.type
_entity_poly.pdbx_seq_one_letter_code
_entity_poly.pdbx_strand_id
1 'polypeptide(L)'
;MLETIKRDFLQGLKTFKFWAQVLSERVKIEINVLKLISEMNKLNTKRDAFLKSIGKEIYDAWATDLNIKESEKISSLVRQVKEVETQIEEIKKRLSDLEDLSKWKF
;
A
#
# COMPACT_ATOMS: atom_id res chain seq x y z
N MET A 1 1.20 48.30 -26.15
CA MET A 1 2.24 47.64 -25.34
C MET A 1 1.74 47.22 -23.97
N LEU A 2 1.25 48.13 -23.13
CA LEU A 2 0.72 47.79 -21.79
C LEU A 2 -0.47 46.80 -21.82
N GLU A 3 -1.39 46.96 -22.77
CA GLU A 3 -2.50 46.01 -22.96
C GLU A 3 -2.04 44.62 -23.43
N THR A 4 -1.02 44.58 -24.31
CA THR A 4 -0.37 43.35 -24.78
C THR A 4 0.26 42.61 -23.60
N ILE A 5 1.04 43.31 -22.78
CA ILE A 5 1.67 42.76 -21.57
C ILE A 5 0.62 42.23 -20.59
N LYS A 6 -0.48 42.98 -20.38
CA LYS A 6 -1.58 42.56 -19.50
C LYS A 6 -2.27 41.28 -20.01
N ARG A 7 -2.50 41.19 -21.33
CA ARG A 7 -3.09 40.00 -21.96
C ARG A 7 -2.18 38.79 -21.83
N ASP A 8 -0.89 38.96 -22.12
CA ASP A 8 0.09 37.88 -22.07
C ASP A 8 0.29 37.39 -20.63
N PHE A 9 0.26 38.29 -19.64
CA PHE A 9 0.30 37.94 -18.22
C PHE A 9 -0.95 37.16 -17.77
N LEU A 10 -2.14 37.59 -18.20
CA LEU A 10 -3.38 36.86 -17.91
C LEU A 10 -3.39 35.47 -18.54
N GLN A 11 -2.83 35.33 -19.75
CA GLN A 11 -2.68 34.04 -20.41
C GLN A 11 -1.66 33.16 -19.68
N GLY A 12 -0.52 33.71 -19.27
CA GLY A 12 0.47 33.03 -18.44
C GLY A 12 -0.12 32.53 -17.11
N LEU A 13 -0.91 33.36 -16.42
CA LEU A 13 -1.60 32.97 -15.19
C LEU A 13 -2.60 31.82 -15.42
N LYS A 14 -3.34 31.83 -16.53
CA LYS A 14 -4.25 30.72 -16.88
C LYS A 14 -3.47 29.42 -17.10
N THR A 15 -2.37 29.48 -17.84
CA THR A 15 -1.52 28.32 -18.10
C THR A 15 -0.88 27.80 -16.81
N PHE A 16 -0.38 28.69 -15.95
CA PHE A 16 0.16 28.32 -14.65
C PHE A 16 -0.90 27.64 -13.77
N LYS A 17 -2.11 28.21 -13.70
CA LYS A 17 -3.22 27.62 -12.94
C LYS A 17 -3.58 26.22 -13.44
N PHE A 18 -3.59 26.02 -14.76
CA PHE A 18 -3.82 24.71 -15.36
C PHE A 18 -2.77 23.69 -14.91
N TRP A 19 -1.48 24.01 -15.04
CA TRP A 19 -0.41 23.12 -14.61
C TRP A 19 -0.40 22.87 -13.10
N ALA A 20 -0.65 23.89 -12.30
CA ALA A 20 -0.76 23.75 -10.85
C ALA A 20 -1.90 22.80 -10.46
N GLN A 21 -3.03 22.87 -11.15
CA GLN A 21 -4.16 21.98 -10.91
C GLN A 21 -3.84 20.53 -11.31
N VAL A 22 -3.26 20.32 -12.49
CA VAL A 22 -2.86 18.98 -12.97
C VAL A 22 -1.82 18.34 -12.03
N LEU A 23 -0.79 19.09 -11.65
CA LEU A 23 0.26 18.60 -10.75
C LEU A 23 -0.29 18.28 -9.36
N SER A 24 -1.18 19.13 -8.82
CA SER A 24 -1.80 18.90 -7.52
C SER A 24 -2.58 17.58 -7.49
N GLU A 25 -3.40 17.32 -8.52
CA GLU A 25 -4.14 16.05 -8.61
C GLU A 25 -3.21 14.85 -8.77
N ARG A 26 -2.16 14.97 -9.59
CA ARG A 26 -1.19 13.88 -9.78
C ARG A 26 -0.42 13.54 -8.50
N VAL A 27 0.06 14.55 -7.78
CA VAL A 27 0.80 14.36 -6.52
C VAL A 27 -0.08 13.70 -5.46
N LYS A 28 -1.38 14.04 -5.39
CA LYS A 28 -2.32 13.36 -4.47
C LYS A 28 -2.42 11.87 -4.75
N ILE A 29 -2.53 11.48 -6.03
CA ILE A 29 -2.59 10.08 -6.44
C ILE A 29 -1.29 9.36 -6.05
N GLU A 30 -0.14 9.94 -6.39
CA GLU A 30 1.17 9.34 -6.08
C GLU A 30 1.38 9.15 -4.57
N ILE A 31 1.02 10.14 -3.75
CA ILE A 31 1.09 10.02 -2.29
C ILE A 31 0.19 8.90 -1.77
N ASN A 32 -1.02 8.73 -2.32
CA ASN A 32 -1.92 7.66 -1.90
C ASN A 32 -1.38 6.28 -2.28
N VAL A 33 -0.80 6.14 -3.47
CA VAL A 33 -0.12 4.91 -3.89
C VAL A 33 1.04 4.59 -2.94
N LEU A 34 1.90 5.58 -2.63
CA LEU A 34 3.02 5.40 -1.70
C LEU A 34 2.55 4.98 -0.29
N LYS A 35 1.43 5.55 0.20
CA LYS A 35 0.84 5.14 1.49
C LYS A 35 0.40 3.68 1.48
N LEU A 36 -0.28 3.23 0.43
CA LEU A 36 -0.72 1.84 0.29
C LEU A 36 0.46 0.88 0.21
N ILE A 37 1.51 1.23 -0.55
CA ILE A 37 2.75 0.44 -0.62
C ILE A 37 3.41 0.35 0.76
N SER A 38 3.47 1.46 1.51
CA SER A 38 4.01 1.49 2.87
C SER A 38 3.21 0.59 3.82
N GLU A 39 1.89 0.62 3.75
CA GLU A 39 1.00 -0.23 4.54
C GLU A 39 1.19 -1.72 4.19
N MET A 40 1.25 -2.05 2.90
CA MET A 40 1.53 -3.41 2.43
C MET A 40 2.87 -3.92 2.93
N ASN A 41 3.91 -3.08 2.93
CA ASN A 41 5.23 -3.45 3.42
C ASN A 41 5.21 -3.76 4.93
N LYS A 42 4.49 -2.96 5.73
CA LYS A 42 4.29 -3.23 7.16
C LYS A 42 3.58 -4.56 7.40
N LEU A 43 2.54 -4.87 6.63
CA LEU A 43 1.83 -6.14 6.73
C LEU A 43 2.70 -7.33 6.31
N ASN A 44 3.47 -7.20 5.23
CA ASN A 44 4.44 -8.23 4.84
C ASN A 44 5.45 -8.50 5.95
N THR A 45 5.98 -7.44 6.57
CA THR A 45 6.93 -7.57 7.69
C THR A 45 6.28 -8.28 8.88
N LYS A 46 5.01 -7.98 9.18
CA LYS A 46 4.24 -8.63 10.23
C LYS A 46 3.97 -10.12 9.94
N ARG A 47 3.61 -10.46 8.70
CA ARG A 47 3.47 -11.86 8.24
C ARG A 47 4.77 -12.61 8.44
N ASP A 48 5.89 -12.04 8.01
CA ASP A 48 7.19 -12.70 8.10
C ASP A 48 7.61 -12.92 9.56
N ALA A 49 7.25 -11.99 10.47
CA ALA A 49 7.43 -12.18 11.90
C ALA A 49 6.58 -13.35 12.45
N PHE A 50 5.29 -13.43 12.06
CA PHE A 50 4.44 -14.54 12.46
C PHE A 50 4.94 -15.89 11.94
N LEU A 51 5.40 -15.96 10.69
CA LEU A 51 5.99 -17.18 10.12
C LEU A 51 7.25 -17.61 10.88
N LYS A 52 8.12 -16.66 11.25
CA LYS A 52 9.28 -16.94 12.11
C LYS A 52 8.87 -17.45 13.48
N SER A 53 7.84 -16.87 14.10
CA SER A 53 7.30 -17.35 15.37
C SER A 53 6.75 -18.77 15.24
N ILE A 54 5.97 -19.07 14.20
CA ILE A 54 5.46 -20.42 13.93
C ILE A 54 6.61 -21.41 13.78
N GLY A 55 7.62 -21.08 12.97
CA GLY A 55 8.79 -21.93 12.77
C GLY A 55 9.53 -22.21 14.08
N LYS A 56 9.65 -21.21 14.95
CA LYS A 56 10.25 -21.38 16.29
C LYS A 56 9.42 -22.31 17.18
N GLU A 57 8.11 -22.10 17.26
CA GLU A 57 7.23 -22.95 18.07
C GLU A 57 7.22 -24.41 17.57
N ILE A 58 7.26 -24.62 16.26
CA ILE A 58 7.38 -25.96 15.66
C ILE A 58 8.72 -26.60 16.04
N TYR A 59 9.83 -25.87 15.92
CA TYR A 59 11.16 -26.36 16.28
C TYR A 59 11.25 -26.75 17.77
N ASP A 60 10.72 -25.89 18.65
CA ASP A 60 10.71 -26.11 20.10
C ASP A 60 9.81 -27.32 20.48
N ALA A 61 8.66 -27.49 19.82
CA ALA A 61 7.76 -28.61 20.02
C ALA A 61 8.32 -29.94 19.47
N TRP A 62 9.08 -29.89 18.37
CA TRP A 62 9.71 -31.07 17.78
C TRP A 62 10.79 -31.67 18.70
N ALA A 63 11.44 -30.83 19.50
CA ALA A 63 12.41 -31.27 20.52
C ALA A 63 11.75 -31.99 21.73
N THR A 64 10.43 -31.93 21.88
CA THR A 64 9.71 -32.41 23.07
C THR A 64 8.63 -33.46 22.79
N ASP A 65 8.59 -34.02 21.58
CA ASP A 65 7.65 -35.09 21.15
C ASP A 65 6.16 -34.73 21.35
N LEU A 66 5.85 -33.42 21.30
CA LEU A 66 4.52 -32.88 21.52
C LEU A 66 3.76 -32.75 20.20
N ASN A 67 2.48 -33.11 20.25
CA ASN A 67 1.58 -33.12 19.11
C ASN A 67 1.34 -31.68 18.60
N ILE A 68 2.16 -31.24 17.64
CA ILE A 68 2.21 -29.88 17.06
C ILE A 68 0.82 -29.38 16.62
N LYS A 69 -0.06 -30.30 16.22
CA LYS A 69 -1.44 -30.04 15.77
C LYS A 69 -2.38 -29.52 16.87
N GLU A 70 -2.10 -29.81 18.13
CA GLU A 70 -2.95 -29.40 19.27
C GLU A 70 -2.45 -28.11 19.94
N SER A 71 -1.34 -27.54 19.46
CA SER A 71 -0.83 -26.28 19.98
C SER A 71 -1.77 -25.13 19.60
N GLU A 72 -2.56 -24.69 20.58
CA GLU A 72 -3.44 -23.51 20.49
C GLU A 72 -2.65 -22.26 20.02
N LYS A 73 -1.39 -22.18 20.42
CA LYS A 73 -0.46 -21.11 20.04
C LYS A 73 -0.14 -21.13 18.54
N ILE A 74 0.16 -22.29 17.97
CA ILE A 74 0.40 -22.43 16.51
C ILE A 74 -0.89 -22.14 15.74
N SER A 75 -2.03 -22.67 16.19
CA SER A 75 -3.34 -22.42 15.57
C SER A 75 -3.68 -20.93 15.55
N SER A 76 -3.45 -20.21 16.65
CA SER A 76 -3.67 -18.76 16.75
C SER A 76 -2.74 -17.97 15.82
N LEU A 77 -1.47 -18.36 15.70
CA LEU A 77 -0.52 -17.72 14.79
C LEU A 77 -0.89 -17.95 13.32
N VAL A 78 -1.35 -19.16 12.96
CA VAL A 78 -1.83 -19.48 11.61
C VAL A 78 -3.07 -18.63 11.26
N ARG A 79 -3.99 -18.45 12.22
CA ARG A 79 -5.15 -17.56 12.02
C ARG A 79 -4.71 -16.10 11.80
N GLN A 80 -3.74 -15.62 12.56
CA GLN A 80 -3.18 -14.27 12.38
C GLN A 80 -2.48 -14.10 11.03
N VAL A 81 -1.78 -15.12 10.52
CA VAL A 81 -1.19 -15.10 9.18
C VAL A 81 -2.29 -14.96 8.11
N LYS A 82 -3.37 -15.75 8.19
CA LYS A 82 -4.50 -15.65 7.24
C LYS A 82 -5.16 -14.28 7.25
N GLU A 83 -5.29 -13.68 8.42
CA GLU A 83 -5.84 -12.33 8.55
C GLU A 83 -4.95 -11.29 7.87
N VAL A 84 -3.63 -11.37 8.10
CA VAL A 84 -2.65 -10.49 7.43
C VAL A 84 -2.65 -10.71 5.91
N GLU A 85 -2.75 -11.95 5.44
CA GLU A 85 -2.85 -12.25 4.00
C GLU A 85 -4.11 -11.66 3.37
N THR A 86 -5.25 -11.72 4.08
CA THR A 86 -6.50 -11.11 3.62
C THR A 86 -6.34 -9.59 3.48
N GLN A 87 -5.73 -8.94 4.48
CA GLN A 87 -5.45 -7.50 4.43
C GLN A 87 -4.49 -7.12 3.29
N ILE A 88 -3.46 -7.94 3.04
CA ILE A 88 -2.54 -7.74 1.92
C ILE A 88 -3.30 -7.81 0.58
N GLU A 89 -4.19 -8.78 0.43
CA GLU A 89 -4.96 -8.96 -0.80
C GLU A 89 -5.95 -7.80 -1.03
N GLU A 90 -6.56 -7.28 0.03
CA GLU A 90 -7.37 -6.06 -0.05
C GLU A 90 -6.56 -4.85 -0.51
N ILE A 91 -5.33 -4.67 0.00
CA ILE A 91 -4.46 -3.57 -0.43
C ILE A 91 -4.03 -3.74 -1.89
N LYS A 92 -3.72 -4.96 -2.34
CA LYS A 92 -3.43 -5.23 -3.76
C LYS A 92 -4.61 -4.85 -4.65
N LYS A 93 -5.84 -5.20 -4.24
CA LYS A 93 -7.04 -4.83 -4.98
C LYS A 93 -7.18 -3.31 -5.08
N ARG A 94 -7.02 -2.58 -3.97
CA ARG A 94 -7.04 -1.11 -3.96
C ARG A 94 -5.94 -0.49 -4.85
N LEU A 95 -4.75 -1.09 -4.88
CA LEU A 95 -3.67 -0.67 -5.77
C LEU A 95 -4.02 -0.90 -7.25
N SER A 96 -4.61 -2.05 -7.58
CA SER A 96 -5.09 -2.36 -8.93
C SER A 96 -6.15 -1.35 -9.39
N ASP A 97 -7.08 -1.00 -8.51
CA ASP A 97 -8.12 0.00 -8.80
C ASP A 97 -7.51 1.40 -9.08
N LEU A 98 -6.43 1.76 -8.36
CA LEU A 98 -5.69 3.01 -8.60
C LEU A 98 -4.85 2.96 -9.89
N GLU A 99 -4.30 1.80 -10.24
CA GLU A 99 -3.58 1.61 -11.49
C GLU A 99 -4.50 1.83 -12.69
N ASP A 100 -5.72 1.31 -12.65
CA ASP A 100 -6.72 1.53 -13.70
C ASP A 100 -7.20 3.00 -13.79
N LEU A 101 -7.24 3.73 -12.68
CA LEU A 101 -7.46 5.17 -12.68
C LEU A 101 -6.29 5.95 -13.30
N SER A 102 -5.05 5.47 -13.14
CA SER A 102 -3.87 6.06 -13.78
C SER A 102 -3.80 5.80 -15.30
N LYS A 103 -4.56 4.81 -15.80
CA LYS A 103 -4.70 4.48 -17.22
C LYS A 103 -5.72 5.33 -17.98
N TRP A 104 -6.34 6.34 -17.35
CA TRP A 104 -7.15 7.32 -18.09
C TRP A 104 -6.29 8.04 -19.13
N LYS A 105 -6.42 7.57 -20.38
CA LYS A 105 -5.82 8.15 -21.58
C LYS A 105 -6.31 9.59 -21.73
N PHE A 106 -5.37 10.53 -21.71
CA PHE A 106 -5.56 11.85 -22.28
C PHE A 106 -5.74 11.76 -23.80
#